data_AF-A0A9W7C7X8-F1
#
_entry.id   AF-A0A9W7C7X8-F1
#
_cell.length_a   1.000
_cell.length_b   1.000
_cell.length_c   1.000
_cell.angle_alpha   90.00
_cell.angle_beta   90.00
_cell.angle_gamma   90.00
#
_symmetry.space_group_name_H-M   'P 1'
#
loop_
_entity.id
_entity.type
_entity.pdbx_description
1 polymer ?
#
loop_
_entity_poly.entity_id
_entity_poly.type
_entity_poly.pdbx_seq_one_letter_code
_entity_poly.pdbx_strand_id
1 'polypeptide(L)' 'MLSLNSNGIGSKWMTSNFIFEEEFGGIVGVGEEEEVVGCVWFEFEVGGNKGREGGKRRKGVEEVLTARE' A
#
# COMPACT_ATOMS: atom_id res chain seq x y z
N MET A 1 4.50 -3.14 -5.82
CA MET A 1 3.09 -3.10 -6.30
C MET A 1 2.98 -3.32 -7.81
N LEU A 2 3.70 -2.57 -8.67
CA LEU A 2 3.62 -2.77 -10.14
C LEU A 2 4.01 -4.19 -10.59
N SER A 3 5.02 -4.78 -9.96
CA SER A 3 5.44 -6.18 -10.19
C SER A 3 4.39 -7.22 -9.80
N LEU A 4 3.59 -6.96 -8.77
CA LEU A 4 2.49 -7.86 -8.38
C LEU A 4 1.38 -7.78 -9.44
N ASN A 5 1.03 -6.56 -9.84
CA ASN A 5 0.00 -6.33 -10.85
C ASN A 5 0.33 -6.98 -12.20
N SER A 6 1.59 -6.94 -12.65
CA SER A 6 2.01 -7.60 -13.88
C SER A 6 1.85 -9.12 -13.86
N ASN A 7 1.77 -9.72 -12.67
CA ASN A 7 1.54 -11.15 -12.47
C ASN A 7 0.07 -11.47 -12.13
N GLY A 8 -0.85 -10.52 -12.31
CA GLY A 8 -2.27 -10.70 -12.00
C GLY A 8 -2.58 -10.74 -10.51
N ILE A 9 -1.67 -10.23 -9.67
CA ILE A 9 -1.83 -10.15 -8.22
C ILE A 9 -2.28 -8.74 -7.85
N GLY A 10 -3.47 -8.65 -7.26
CA GLY A 10 -3.99 -7.42 -6.66
C GLY A 10 -3.16 -7.05 -5.43
N SER A 11 -2.99 -5.75 -5.17
CA SER A 11 -2.29 -5.29 -3.97
C SER A 11 -2.91 -4.04 -3.37
N LYS A 12 -2.86 -3.94 -2.03
CA LYS A 12 -3.36 -2.80 -1.25
C LYS A 12 -2.32 -2.39 -0.21
N TRP A 13 -1.91 -1.12 -0.27
CA TRP A 13 -1.09 -0.50 0.77
C TRP A 13 -1.96 -0.19 2.00
N MET A 14 -1.48 -0.59 3.18
CA MET A 14 -2.16 -0.43 4.46
C MET A 14 -1.40 0.57 5.34
N THR A 15 -2.13 1.51 5.94
CA THR A 15 -1.58 2.59 6.80
C THR A 15 -2.26 2.62 8.16
N SER A 16 -2.65 1.46 8.69
CA SER A 16 -3.25 1.42 10.03
C SER A 16 -2.18 1.70 11.08
N ASN A 17 -2.51 2.45 12.13
CA ASN A 17 -1.55 2.84 13.17
C ASN A 17 -0.87 1.64 13.84
N PHE A 18 -1.60 0.52 14.00
CA PHE A 18 -1.04 -0.70 14.62
C PHE A 18 0.17 -1.27 13.86
N ILE A 19 0.30 -0.99 12.57
CA ILE A 19 1.40 -1.52 11.74
C ILE A 19 2.75 -0.95 12.18
N PHE A 20 2.73 0.25 12.77
CA PHE A 20 3.93 0.97 13.21
C PHE A 20 4.24 0.75 14.70
N GLU A 21 3.46 -0.11 15.38
CA GLU A 21 3.71 -0.46 16.78
C GLU A 21 4.83 -1.50 16.88
N GLU A 22 5.68 -1.38 17.92
CA GLU A 22 6.80 -2.29 18.17
C GLU A 22 6.35 -3.75 18.29
N GLU A 23 5.17 -3.99 18.87
CA GLU A 23 4.54 -5.32 18.97
C GLU A 23 4.35 -5.95 17.59
N PHE A 24 3.90 -5.17 16.60
CA PHE A 24 3.73 -5.66 15.23
C PHE A 24 5.08 -6.04 14.61
N GLY A 25 6.11 -5.21 14.83
CA GLY A 25 7.49 -5.52 14.45
C GLY A 25 7.99 -6.84 15.03
N GLY A 26 7.73 -7.08 16.33
CA GLY A 26 8.03 -8.34 17.00
C GLY A 26 7.29 -9.54 16.41
N ILE A 27 6.02 -9.39 16.05
CA ILE A 27 5.22 -10.45 15.40
C ILE A 27 5.80 -10.84 14.04
N VAL A 28 6.22 -9.86 13.23
CA VAL A 28 6.75 -10.13 11.87
C VAL A 28 8.24 -10.48 11.86
N GLY A 29 8.92 -10.42 13.00
CA GLY A 29 10.32 -10.81 13.15
C GLY A 29 11.32 -9.76 12.68
N VAL A 30 10.96 -8.47 12.78
CA VAL A 30 11.85 -7.34 12.51
C VAL A 30 12.84 -7.19 13.67
N GLY A 31 14.13 -6.99 13.35
CA GLY A 31 15.19 -6.88 14.35
C GLY A 31 15.25 -5.51 15.05
N GLU A 32 16.08 -5.38 16.08
CA GLU A 32 16.22 -4.14 16.88
C GLU A 32 16.73 -2.92 16.08
N GLU A 33 17.37 -3.15 14.92
CA GLU A 33 17.89 -2.10 14.03
C GLU A 33 16.95 -1.80 12.84
N GLU A 34 15.78 -2.45 12.79
CA GLU A 34 14.84 -2.35 11.67
C GLU A 34 13.47 -1.84 12.15
N GLU A 35 12.71 -1.21 11.26
CA GLU A 35 11.37 -0.71 11.56
C GLU A 35 10.36 -1.10 10.47
N VAL A 36 9.11 -1.30 10.85
CA VAL A 36 8.01 -1.55 9.91
C VAL A 36 7.52 -0.21 9.36
N VAL A 37 7.73 0.04 8.06
CA VAL A 37 7.28 1.27 7.38
C VAL A 37 5.92 1.15 6.69
N GLY A 38 5.28 -0.02 6.78
CA GLY A 38 3.96 -0.27 6.22
C GLY A 38 3.76 -1.74 5.85
N CYS A 39 2.53 -2.07 5.47
CA CYS A 39 2.16 -3.42 5.04
C CYS A 39 1.48 -3.39 3.67
N VAL A 40 1.81 -4.37 2.84
CA VAL A 40 1.13 -4.59 1.55
C VAL A 40 0.34 -5.89 1.63
N TRP A 41 -0.98 -5.78 1.54
CA TRP A 41 -1.83 -6.94 1.33
C TRP A 41 -1.82 -7.29 -0.16
N PHE A 42 -1.74 -8.57 -0.47
CA PHE A 42 -1.75 -9.06 -1.85
C PHE A 42 -2.50 -10.38 -1.96
N GLU A 43 -3.20 -10.56 -3.07
CA GLU A 43 -3.94 -11.78 -3.37
C GLU A 43 -4.09 -11.96 -4.88
N PHE A 44 -4.22 -13.21 -5.33
CA PHE A 44 -4.71 -13.47 -6.68
C PHE A 44 -6.15 -12.97 -6.77
N GLU A 45 -6.49 -12.20 -7.80
CA GLU A 45 -7.84 -11.67 -7.95
C GLU A 45 -8.85 -12.81 -8.19
N VAL A 46 -9.54 -13.25 -7.13
CA VAL A 46 -10.59 -14.27 -7.22
C VAL A 46 -11.91 -13.58 -7.60
N GLY A 47 -12.19 -13.49 -8.91
CA GLY A 47 -13.41 -12.91 -9.45
C GLY A 47 -13.24 -11.43 -9.82
N GLY A 48 -13.20 -11.16 -11.12
CA GLY A 48 -12.76 -9.89 -11.69
C GLY A 48 -13.33 -8.63 -11.03
N ASN A 49 -12.45 -7.67 -10.75
CA ASN A 49 -12.62 -6.21 -10.60
C ASN A 49 -13.91 -5.63 -9.96
N LYS A 50 -14.67 -6.38 -9.14
CA LYS A 50 -15.87 -5.84 -8.47
C LYS A 50 -15.59 -4.78 -7.40
N GLY A 51 -14.32 -4.56 -7.03
CA GLY A 51 -13.89 -3.53 -6.08
C GLY A 51 -13.36 -2.23 -6.70
N ARG A 52 -13.35 -2.10 -8.04
CA ARG A 52 -12.81 -0.92 -8.74
C ARG A 52 -13.83 0.22 -8.91
N GLU A 53 -15.01 0.12 -8.31
CA GLU A 53 -15.98 1.22 -8.31
C GLU A 53 -15.50 2.33 -7.37
N GLY A 54 -14.79 3.31 -7.95
CA GLY A 54 -14.36 4.51 -7.24
C GLY A 54 -12.85 4.67 -7.22
N GLY A 55 -12.25 4.85 -8.41
CA GLY A 55 -10.90 5.42 -8.47
C GLY A 55 -10.91 6.77 -7.75
N LYS A 56 -10.16 6.91 -6.65
CA LYS A 56 -9.92 8.22 -6.04
C LYS A 56 -9.38 9.13 -7.14
N ARG A 57 -10.02 10.29 -7.34
CA ARG A 57 -9.53 11.31 -8.26
C ARG A 57 -8.06 11.60 -7.94
N ARG A 58 -7.20 11.48 -8.94
CA ARG A 58 -5.80 11.88 -8.84
C ARG A 58 -5.73 13.38 -9.08
N LYS A 59 -4.81 14.05 -8.38
CA LYS A 59 -4.47 15.44 -8.69
C LYS A 59 -3.94 15.54 -10.12
N GLY A 60 -4.24 16.65 -10.79
CA GLY A 60 -3.66 16.98 -12.09
C GLY A 60 -2.15 17.23 -11.98
N VAL A 61 -1.42 17.13 -13.10
CA VAL A 61 0.04 17.34 -13.13
C VAL A 61 0.39 18.74 -12.61
N GLU A 62 -0.31 19.76 -13.09
CA GLU A 62 -0.11 21.15 -12.65
C GLU A 62 -0.32 21.33 -11.14
N GLU A 63 -1.32 20.66 -10.56
CA GLU A 63 -1.61 20.71 -9.12
C GLU A 63 -0.51 20.06 -8.26
N VAL A 64 0.28 19.15 -8.84
CA VAL A 64 1.41 18.50 -8.17
C VAL A 64 2.67 19.36 -8.28
N LEU A 65 2.89 19.97 -9.45
CA LEU A 65 4.11 20.74 -9.73
C LEU A 65 4.10 22.15 -9.12
N THR A 66 2.93 22.76 -8.97
CA THR A 66 2.78 24.15 -8.47
C THR A 66 2.77 24.26 -6.94
N ALA A 67 2.82 23.13 -6.20
CA ALA A 67 2.69 23.12 -4.74
C ALA A 67 3.94 23.61 -3.96
N ARG A 68 4.85 24.35 -4.60
CA ARG A 68 6.10 24.87 -4.02
C ARG A 68 6.31 26.34 -4.40
N GLU A 69 5.42 27.21 -3.94
CA GLU A 69 5.65 28.66 -3.84
C GLU A 69 5.17 29.15 -2.47
#